data_AF-A0A537JNY0-F1
#
_entry.id   AF-A0A537JNY0-F1
#
_cell.length_a   1.000
_cell.length_b   1.000
_cell.length_c   1.000
_cell.angle_alpha   90.00
_cell.angle_beta   90.00
_cell.angle_gamma   90.00
#
_symmetry.space_group_name_H-M   'P 1'
#
loop_
_entity.id
_entity.type
_entity.pdbx_description
1 polymer ?
#
loop_
_entity_poly.entity_id
_entity_poly.type
_entity_poly.pdbx_seq_one_letter_code
_entity_poly.pdbx_strand_id
1 'polypeptide(L)'
;MSHSGSVRTVHILKSGELIFSLEDFKKVQERFSWVDKSVILSEIFRLRALTDPGRYSFVAIYEETQAIKPLLNLEPEFYLSQLQLAYSNL
;
A
#
# COMPACT_ATOMS: atom_id res chain seq x y z
N MET A 1 -20.49 -2.66 15.62
CA MET A 1 -19.93 -1.97 14.44
C MET A 1 -18.98 -2.93 13.74
N SER A 2 -19.22 -3.26 12.47
CA SER A 2 -18.33 -4.13 11.70
C SER A 2 -16.95 -3.45 11.61
N HIS A 3 -15.95 -4.01 12.29
CA HIS A 3 -14.57 -3.60 12.09
C HIS A 3 -14.16 -4.04 10.68
N SER A 4 -14.30 -3.15 9.71
CA SER A 4 -13.72 -3.37 8.38
C SER A 4 -12.20 -3.34 8.54
N GLY A 5 -11.53 -4.39 8.11
CA GLY A 5 -10.07 -4.45 8.08
C GLY A 5 -9.42 -3.20 7.49
N SER A 6 -8.37 -2.69 8.14
CA SER A 6 -7.64 -1.50 7.69
C SER A 6 -6.72 -1.86 6.51
N VAL A 7 -7.23 -1.74 5.29
CA VAL A 7 -6.46 -2.00 4.06
C VAL A 7 -6.05 -0.69 3.39
N ARG A 8 -4.78 -0.61 2.97
CA ARG A 8 -4.21 0.54 2.23
C ARG A 8 -3.47 0.08 0.98
N THR A 9 -3.16 1.02 0.11
CA THR A 9 -2.25 0.82 -1.03
C THR A 9 -0.93 1.52 -0.75
N VAL A 10 0.18 0.90 -1.13
CA VAL A 10 1.51 1.50 -1.11
C VAL A 10 2.17 1.27 -2.46
N HIS A 11 2.69 2.34 -3.07
CA HIS A 11 3.48 2.23 -4.30
C HIS A 11 4.95 2.31 -3.92
N ILE A 12 5.75 1.39 -4.44
CA ILE A 12 7.15 1.22 -4.07
C ILE A 12 7.98 1.52 -5.32
N LEU A 13 8.70 2.64 -5.28
CA LEU A 13 9.55 3.06 -6.38
C LEU A 13 10.77 2.14 -6.53
N LYS A 14 11.44 2.21 -7.68
CA LYS A 14 12.71 1.48 -7.91
C LYS A 14 13.80 1.81 -6.90
N SER A 15 13.77 3.04 -6.34
CA SER A 15 14.66 3.48 -5.27
C SER A 15 14.38 2.82 -3.91
N GLY A 16 13.24 2.13 -3.75
CA GLY A 16 12.73 1.65 -2.47
C GLY A 16 11.88 2.67 -1.73
N GLU A 17 11.70 3.87 -2.27
CA GLU A 17 10.83 4.90 -1.70
C GLU A 17 9.36 4.44 -1.70
N LEU A 18 8.66 4.71 -0.61
CA LEU A 18 7.28 4.29 -0.38
C LEU A 18 6.33 5.48 -0.52
N ILE A 19 5.38 5.37 -1.44
CA ILE A 19 4.40 6.41 -1.73
C ILE A 19 3.03 5.97 -1.19
N PHE A 20 2.60 6.65 -0.13
CA PHE A 20 1.33 6.39 0.55
C PHE A 20 0.28 7.50 0.32
N SER A 21 0.72 8.71 -0.03
CA SER A 21 -0.16 9.87 -0.22
C SER A 21 -0.63 9.98 -1.67
N LEU A 22 -1.83 10.53 -1.86
CA LEU A 22 -2.34 10.81 -3.20
C LEU A 22 -1.52 11.91 -3.90
N GLU A 23 -1.02 12.89 -3.13
CA GLU A 23 -0.24 14.01 -3.68
C GLU A 23 1.09 13.54 -4.26
N ASP A 24 1.82 12.69 -3.53
CA ASP A 24 3.07 12.12 -3.99
C ASP A 24 2.84 11.12 -5.11
N PHE A 25 1.75 10.35 -5.05
CA PHE A 25 1.38 9.45 -6.14
C PHE A 25 1.16 10.19 -7.46
N LYS A 26 0.50 11.36 -7.45
CA LYS A 26 0.31 12.17 -8.68
C LYS A 26 1.62 12.52 -9.37
N LYS A 27 2.73 12.68 -8.62
CA LYS A 27 4.05 12.99 -9.18
C LYS A 27 4.67 11.82 -9.94
N VAL A 28 4.24 10.59 -9.64
CA VAL A 28 4.81 9.35 -10.20
C VAL A 28 3.77 8.47 -10.90
N GLN A 29 2.52 8.93 -11.04
CA GLN A 29 1.38 8.14 -11.51
C GLN A 29 1.65 7.42 -12.85
N GLU A 30 2.30 8.10 -13.80
CA GLU A 30 2.61 7.54 -15.12
C GLU A 30 3.51 6.28 -15.05
N ARG A 31 4.35 6.18 -14.02
CA ARG A 31 5.24 5.03 -13.79
C ARG A 31 4.46 3.76 -13.39
N PHE A 32 3.22 3.94 -12.94
CA PHE A 32 2.30 2.88 -12.53
C PHE A 32 1.11 2.74 -13.50
N SER A 33 1.21 3.27 -14.72
CA SER A 33 0.16 3.18 -15.75
C SER A 33 -0.20 1.74 -16.16
N TRP A 34 0.68 0.78 -15.91
CA TRP A 34 0.46 -0.66 -16.13
C TRP A 34 -0.50 -1.29 -15.10
N VAL A 35 -0.78 -0.60 -13.98
CA VAL A 35 -1.62 -1.12 -12.90
C VAL A 35 -3.10 -0.99 -13.26
N ASP A 36 -3.78 -2.13 -13.36
CA ASP A 36 -5.24 -2.14 -13.47
C ASP A 36 -5.90 -1.84 -12.10
N LYS A 37 -6.71 -0.78 -12.05
CA LYS A 37 -7.47 -0.39 -10.87
C LYS A 37 -8.43 -1.49 -10.40
N SER A 38 -8.94 -2.32 -11.30
CA SER A 38 -9.85 -3.42 -10.97
C SER A 38 -9.15 -4.47 -10.09
N VAL A 39 -7.89 -4.76 -10.38
CA VAL A 39 -7.04 -5.68 -9.61
C VAL A 39 -6.81 -5.14 -8.20
N ILE A 40 -6.50 -3.85 -8.08
CA ILE A 40 -6.30 -3.20 -6.78
C ILE A 40 -7.57 -3.24 -5.94
N LEU A 41 -8.73 -2.94 -6.52
CA LEU A 41 -10.01 -3.01 -5.82
C LEU A 41 -10.34 -4.43 -5.36
N SER A 42 -10.12 -5.42 -6.23
CA SER A 42 -10.30 -6.84 -5.89
C SER A 42 -9.44 -7.24 -4.68
N GLU A 43 -8.16 -6.87 -4.69
CA GLU A 43 -7.25 -7.15 -3.57
C GLU A 43 -7.65 -6.41 -2.30
N ILE A 44 -8.13 -5.17 -2.39
CA ILE A 44 -8.64 -4.43 -1.22
C ILE A 44 -9.82 -5.17 -0.59
N PHE A 45 -10.80 -5.60 -1.39
CA PHE A 45 -11.95 -6.34 -0.87
C PHE A 45 -11.55 -7.68 -0.26
N ARG A 46 -10.66 -8.42 -0.94
CA ARG A 46 -10.12 -9.69 -0.44
C ARG A 46 -9.40 -9.52 0.90
N LEU A 47 -8.52 -8.52 1.02
CA LEU A 47 -7.75 -8.25 2.23
C LEU A 47 -8.63 -7.74 3.38
N ARG A 48 -9.68 -6.96 3.10
CA ARG A 48 -10.59 -6.43 4.14
C ARG A 48 -11.26 -7.56 4.93
N ALA A 49 -11.59 -8.66 4.26
CA ALA A 49 -12.18 -9.84 4.90
C ALA A 49 -11.17 -10.65 5.74
N LEU A 50 -9.87 -10.47 5.49
CA LEU A 50 -8.78 -11.24 6.11
C LEU A 50 -8.01 -10.45 7.17
N THR A 51 -8.25 -9.14 7.27
CA THR A 51 -7.47 -8.28 8.15
C THR A 51 -8.04 -8.30 9.56
N ASP A 52 -7.20 -8.61 10.53
CA ASP A 52 -7.56 -8.70 11.93
C ASP A 52 -7.88 -7.32 12.52
N PRO A 53 -8.77 -7.24 13.52
CA PRO A 53 -9.02 -6.01 14.25
C PRO A 53 -7.71 -5.42 14.82
N GLY A 54 -7.47 -4.14 14.56
CA GLY A 54 -6.27 -3.43 15.02
C GLY A 54 -5.01 -3.66 14.19
N ARG A 55 -5.07 -4.47 13.12
CA ARG A 55 -3.96 -4.67 12.18
C ARG A 55 -4.16 -3.91 10.88
N TYR A 56 -3.07 -3.77 10.12
CA TYR A 56 -3.07 -3.18 8.79
C TYR A 56 -2.69 -4.19 7.72
N SER A 57 -3.32 -4.09 6.56
CA SER A 57 -2.93 -4.83 5.37
C SER A 57 -2.68 -3.87 4.21
N PHE A 58 -1.79 -4.25 3.30
CA PHE A 58 -1.36 -3.42 2.19
C PHE A 58 -1.46 -4.16 0.87
N VAL A 59 -1.95 -3.46 -0.15
CA VAL A 59 -1.68 -3.81 -1.54
C VAL A 59 -0.40 -3.08 -1.92
N ALA A 60 0.73 -3.81 -1.93
CA ALA A 60 2.03 -3.27 -2.29
C ALA A 60 2.26 -3.39 -3.81
N ILE A 61 2.57 -2.27 -4.45
CA ILE A 61 2.68 -2.17 -5.91
C ILE A 61 4.12 -1.76 -6.22
N TYR A 62 4.90 -2.67 -6.80
CA TYR A 62 6.33 -2.49 -7.03
C TYR A 62 6.59 -1.96 -8.44
N GLU A 63 7.27 -0.82 -8.55
CA GLU A 63 7.66 -0.23 -9.83
C GLU A 63 8.65 -1.12 -10.60
N GLU A 64 9.71 -1.58 -9.92
CA GLU A 64 10.82 -2.32 -10.56
C GLU A 64 10.38 -3.65 -11.16
N THR A 65 9.58 -4.41 -10.41
CA THR A 65 9.16 -5.76 -10.81
C THR A 65 7.81 -5.79 -11.51
N GLN A 66 7.11 -4.65 -11.57
CA GLN A 66 5.73 -4.55 -12.01
C GLN A 66 4.81 -5.59 -11.34
N ALA A 67 5.03 -5.81 -10.04
CA ALA A 67 4.31 -6.80 -9.26
C ALA A 67 3.38 -6.14 -8.25
N ILE A 68 2.22 -6.77 -8.04
CA ILE A 68 1.29 -6.43 -6.96
C ILE A 68 1.36 -7.55 -5.94
N LYS A 69 1.74 -7.24 -4.69
CA LYS A 69 1.85 -8.21 -3.60
C LYS A 69 1.02 -7.78 -2.40
N PRO A 70 0.16 -8.66 -1.87
CA PRO A 70 -0.54 -8.39 -0.62
C PRO A 70 0.40 -8.57 0.58
N LEU A 71 0.30 -7.65 1.54
CA LEU A 71 0.87 -7.77 2.88
C LEU A 71 -0.29 -7.81 3.87
N LEU A 72 -0.35 -8.81 4.74
CA LEU A 72 -1.50 -9.06 5.61
C LEU A 72 -1.11 -8.91 7.09
N ASN A 73 -2.00 -8.30 7.88
CA ASN A 73 -1.93 -8.26 9.34
C ASN A 73 -0.63 -7.70 9.95
N LEU A 74 -0.07 -6.68 9.31
CA LEU A 74 1.09 -5.96 9.82
C LEU A 74 0.74 -5.21 11.11
N GLU A 75 1.73 -5.15 12.00
CA GLU A 75 1.69 -4.35 13.22
C GLU A 75 1.57 -2.86 12.89
N PRO A 76 0.78 -2.08 13.65
CA PRO A 76 0.71 -0.62 13.50
C PRO A 76 2.09 0.06 13.58
N GLU A 77 2.98 -0.41 14.44
CA GLU A 77 4.33 0.13 14.64
C GLU A 77 5.19 -0.09 13.39
N PHE A 78 5.03 -1.25 12.74
CA PHE A 78 5.68 -1.51 11.46
C PHE A 78 5.19 -0.51 10.41
N TYR A 79 3.89 -0.27 10.31
CA TYR A 79 3.35 0.74 9.39
C TYR A 79 3.85 2.16 9.69
N LEU A 80 3.82 2.57 10.97
CA LEU A 80 4.24 3.91 11.38
C LEU A 80 5.74 4.16 11.14
N SER A 81 6.59 3.14 11.37
CA SER A 81 8.02 3.26 11.07
C SER A 81 8.30 3.42 9.58
N GLN A 82 7.58 2.70 8.71
CA GLN A 82 7.71 2.86 7.26
C GLN A 82 7.23 4.25 6.78
N LEU A 83 6.16 4.79 7.37
CA LEU A 83 5.73 6.17 7.10
C LEU A 83 6.77 7.19 7.55
N GLN A 84 7.29 7.07 8.77
CA GLN A 84 8.30 7.99 9.29
C GLN A 84 9.55 8.01 8.39
N LEU A 85 10.01 6.85 7.92
CA LEU A 85 11.14 6.76 6.99
C LEU A 85 10.84 7.44 5.65
N ALA A 86 9.63 7.28 5.11
CA ALA A 86 9.23 7.93 3.86
C ALA A 86 9.23 9.46 3.97
N TYR A 87 8.78 10.01 5.11
CA TYR A 87 8.70 11.46 5.33
C TYR A 87 9.96 12.10 5.90
N SER A 88 10.93 11.32 6.40
CA SER A 88 12.21 11.85 6.93
C SER A 88 13.27 12.07 5.85
N ASN A 89 13.02 11.61 4.62
CA ASN A 89 13.92 11.76 3.47
C ASN A 89 13.48 12.87 2.48
N LEU A 90 12.56 13.75 2.92
CA LEU A 90 12.15 14.98 2.23
C LEU A 90 12.87 16.19 2.83
#